data_AF-A0A7C1JAU0-F1
#
_entry.id   AF-A0A7C1JAU0-F1
#
_cell.length_a   1.000
_cell.length_b   1.000
_cell.length_c   1.000
_cell.angle_alpha   90.00
_cell.angle_beta   90.00
_cell.angle_gamma   90.00
#
_symmetry.space_group_name_H-M   'P 1'
#
loop_
_entity.id
_entity.type
_entity.pdbx_description
1 polymer ?
#
loop_
_entity_poly.entity_id
_entity_poly.type
_entity_poly.pdbx_seq_one_letter_code
_entity_poly.pdbx_strand_id
1 'polypeptide(L)'
;MKAFLLYLVMGYLAIAIQATLFSGIKPDLVLVLICFYSLKFGEIKGMTYGALIGLIIDSTNGYVLGPNILSKALAGFLSASIREKFFGWNLFLNTALILLLSVIDNLIVYICLETFTTISFAKRLWWSSLLGVFYTAVAGLTLYPVMAKKSEEVLIK
;
A
#
# COMPACT_ATOMS: atom_id res chain seq x y z
N MET A 1 -21.08 3.84 0.37
CA MET A 1 -20.63 4.34 -0.96
C MET A 1 -19.84 5.65 -0.87
N LYS A 2 -20.34 6.70 -0.20
CA LYS A 2 -19.61 7.99 -0.07
C LYS A 2 -18.18 7.86 0.51
N ALA A 3 -18.00 7.05 1.55
CA ALA A 3 -16.68 6.83 2.15
C ALA A 3 -15.71 6.17 1.15
N PHE A 4 -16.15 5.14 0.42
CA PHE A 4 -15.32 4.45 -0.56
C PHE A 4 -14.84 5.38 -1.69
N LEU A 5 -15.74 6.21 -2.24
CA LEU A 5 -15.38 7.24 -3.23
C LEU A 5 -14.34 8.22 -2.71
N LEU A 6 -14.48 8.66 -1.45
CA LEU A 6 -13.52 9.57 -0.83
C LEU A 6 -12.12 8.92 -0.70
N TYR A 7 -12.05 7.64 -0.29
CA TYR A 7 -10.78 6.92 -0.26
C TYR A 7 -10.19 6.73 -1.64
N LEU A 8 -11.01 6.46 -2.66
CA LEU A 8 -10.55 6.36 -4.05
C LEU A 8 -9.91 7.66 -4.54
N VAL A 9 -10.53 8.81 -4.24
CA VAL A 9 -9.95 10.14 -4.52
C VAL A 9 -8.64 10.33 -3.76
N MET A 10 -8.56 9.95 -2.48
CA MET A 10 -7.31 10.03 -1.72
C MET A 10 -6.22 9.11 -2.28
N GLY A 11 -6.58 7.91 -2.75
CA GLY A 11 -5.65 7.00 -3.42
C GLY A 11 -5.11 7.59 -4.72
N TYR A 12 -5.96 8.19 -5.54
CA TYR A 12 -5.54 8.89 -6.75
C TYR A 12 -4.62 10.08 -6.45
N LEU A 13 -4.96 10.91 -5.47
CA LEU A 13 -4.11 12.01 -5.01
C LEU A 13 -2.76 11.51 -4.49
N ALA A 14 -2.73 10.40 -3.74
CA ALA A 14 -1.49 9.80 -3.26
C ALA A 14 -0.59 9.35 -4.41
N ILE A 15 -1.16 8.78 -5.49
CA ILE A 15 -0.42 8.44 -6.71
C ILE A 15 0.17 9.71 -7.35
N ALA A 16 -0.65 10.76 -7.52
CA ALA A 16 -0.20 12.02 -8.13
C ALA A 16 0.93 12.70 -7.32
N ILE A 17 0.80 12.71 -5.99
CA ILE A 17 1.82 13.25 -5.07
C ILE A 17 3.11 12.44 -5.16
N GLN A 18 3.03 11.10 -5.15
CA GLN A 18 4.20 10.24 -5.33
C GLN A 18 4.88 10.44 -6.68
N ALA A 19 4.10 10.66 -7.74
CA ALA A 19 4.61 10.87 -9.09
C ALA A 19 5.32 12.22 -9.24
N THR A 20 4.83 13.27 -8.58
CA THR A 20 5.30 14.66 -8.75
C THR A 20 6.38 15.07 -7.76
N LEU A 21 6.28 14.69 -6.48
CA LEU A 21 7.19 15.17 -5.44
C LEU A 21 8.48 14.36 -5.31
N PHE A 22 8.47 13.10 -5.75
CA PHE A 22 9.58 12.18 -5.54
C PHE A 22 10.15 11.76 -6.90
N SER A 23 11.18 12.47 -7.38
CA SER A 23 11.88 12.13 -8.63
C SER A 23 12.93 11.01 -8.47
N GLY A 24 13.15 10.53 -7.24
CA GLY A 24 14.14 9.49 -6.90
C GLY A 24 13.51 8.32 -6.14
N ILE A 25 13.91 8.13 -4.88
CA ILE A 25 13.38 7.06 -4.02
C ILE A 25 11.95 7.43 -3.60
N LYS A 26 10.98 6.63 -4.03
CA LYS A 26 9.55 6.89 -3.81
C LYS A 26 9.04 6.12 -2.58
N PRO A 27 8.47 6.81 -1.56
CA PRO A 27 7.69 6.13 -0.54
C PRO A 27 6.36 5.65 -1.11
N ASP A 28 5.92 4.48 -0.68
CA ASP A 28 4.65 3.91 -1.08
C ASP A 28 3.52 4.37 -0.16
N LEU A 29 3.12 5.63 -0.32
CA LEU A 29 1.98 6.21 0.41
C LEU A 29 0.66 5.52 0.07
N VAL A 30 0.58 4.84 -1.08
CA VAL A 30 -0.61 4.13 -1.53
C VAL A 30 -0.80 2.86 -0.71
N LEU A 31 0.26 2.08 -0.53
CA LEU A 31 0.26 0.89 0.32
C LEU A 31 -0.16 1.23 1.75
N VAL A 32 0.39 2.33 2.29
CA VAL A 32 0.01 2.82 3.62
C VAL A 32 -1.49 3.11 3.67
N LEU A 33 -2.02 3.82 2.69
CA LEU A 33 -3.44 4.17 2.63
C LEU A 33 -4.36 2.95 2.43
N ILE A 34 -3.92 1.95 1.66
CA ILE A 34 -4.61 0.66 1.53
C ILE A 34 -4.65 -0.06 2.86
N CYS A 35 -3.52 -0.18 3.56
CA CYS A 35 -3.48 -0.79 4.89
C CYS A 35 -4.50 -0.10 5.81
N PHE A 36 -4.52 1.23 5.87
CA PHE A 36 -5.48 1.94 6.71
C PHE A 36 -6.93 1.71 6.31
N TYR A 37 -7.24 1.69 5.02
CA TYR A 37 -8.59 1.41 4.54
C TYR A 37 -9.02 -0.02 4.94
N SER A 38 -8.15 -1.00 4.73
CA SER A 38 -8.37 -2.39 5.12
C SER A 38 -8.61 -2.56 6.61
N LEU A 39 -7.78 -1.93 7.44
CA LEU A 39 -7.89 -2.00 8.90
C LEU A 39 -9.21 -1.41 9.42
N LYS A 40 -9.82 -0.48 8.68
CA LYS A 40 -11.07 0.19 9.06
C LYS A 40 -12.32 -0.50 8.52
N PHE A 41 -12.26 -1.03 7.31
CA PHE A 41 -13.43 -1.53 6.60
C PHE A 41 -13.45 -3.07 6.43
N GLY A 42 -12.39 -3.76 6.86
CA GLY A 42 -12.28 -5.22 6.84
C GLY A 42 -11.60 -5.78 5.59
N GLU A 43 -11.34 -7.08 5.59
CA GLU A 43 -10.53 -7.80 4.60
C GLU A 43 -11.03 -7.63 3.15
N ILE A 44 -12.31 -7.92 2.90
CA ILE A 44 -12.89 -7.91 1.54
C ILE A 44 -12.88 -6.49 0.96
N LYS A 45 -13.26 -5.48 1.76
CA LYS A 45 -13.27 -4.08 1.32
C LYS A 45 -11.83 -3.60 1.11
N GLY A 46 -10.91 -3.99 1.97
CA GLY A 46 -9.48 -3.72 1.84
C GLY A 46 -8.88 -4.26 0.55
N MET A 47 -9.11 -5.55 0.27
CA MET A 47 -8.67 -6.23 -0.94
C MET A 47 -9.21 -5.58 -2.20
N THR A 48 -10.53 -5.30 -2.25
CA THR A 48 -11.16 -4.67 -3.43
C THR A 48 -10.63 -3.26 -3.67
N TYR A 49 -10.40 -2.49 -2.60
CA TYR A 49 -9.79 -1.17 -2.70
C TYR A 49 -8.35 -1.24 -3.21
N GLY A 50 -7.53 -2.15 -2.66
CA GLY A 50 -6.17 -2.39 -3.11
C GLY A 50 -6.10 -2.79 -4.59
N ALA A 51 -6.98 -3.71 -5.02
CA ALA A 51 -7.05 -4.16 -6.41
C ALA A 51 -7.38 -3.00 -7.38
N LEU A 52 -8.35 -2.15 -7.04
CA LEU A 52 -8.75 -1.03 -7.88
C LEU A 52 -7.66 0.04 -7.98
N ILE A 53 -7.01 0.38 -6.86
CA ILE A 53 -5.89 1.32 -6.87
C ILE A 53 -4.70 0.73 -7.63
N GLY A 54 -4.41 -0.56 -7.45
CA GLY A 54 -3.39 -1.27 -8.21
C GLY A 54 -3.65 -1.24 -9.72
N LEU A 55 -4.91 -1.35 -10.13
CA LEU A 55 -5.32 -1.24 -11.53
C LEU A 55 -5.06 0.15 -12.10
N ILE A 56 -5.34 1.20 -11.32
CA ILE A 56 -5.04 2.58 -11.71
C ILE A 56 -3.52 2.75 -11.88
N ILE A 57 -2.72 2.25 -10.94
CA ILE A 57 -1.25 2.34 -11.00
C ILE A 57 -0.72 1.62 -12.25
N ASP A 58 -1.15 0.38 -12.48
CA ASP A 58 -0.72 -0.39 -13.65
C ASP A 58 -1.11 0.30 -14.95
N SER A 59 -2.31 0.88 -15.01
CA SER A 59 -2.80 1.63 -16.18
C SER A 59 -1.97 2.89 -16.44
N THR A 60 -1.49 3.58 -15.39
CA THR A 60 -0.65 4.77 -15.54
C THR A 60 0.81 4.46 -15.91
N ASN A 61 1.32 3.29 -15.51
CA ASN A 61 2.70 2.90 -15.77
C ASN A 61 2.93 2.39 -17.20
N GLY A 62 1.88 1.94 -17.89
CA GLY A 62 1.93 1.63 -19.33
C GLY A 62 2.75 0.38 -19.72
N TYR A 63 3.20 -0.43 -18.75
CA TYR A 63 3.96 -1.66 -19.01
C TYR A 63 3.08 -2.90 -19.01
N VAL A 64 2.74 -3.40 -17.82
CA VAL A 64 1.99 -4.66 -17.62
C VAL A 64 0.85 -4.39 -16.65
N LEU A 65 -0.34 -4.82 -17.01
CA LEU A 65 -1.50 -4.85 -16.13
C LEU A 65 -1.47 -6.11 -15.26
N GLY A 66 -1.57 -5.98 -13.93
CA GLY A 66 -1.61 -7.11 -13.03
C GLY A 66 -0.68 -7.04 -11.81
N PRO A 67 0.61 -6.67 -11.96
CA PRO A 67 1.56 -6.72 -10.84
C PRO A 67 1.11 -5.90 -9.64
N ASN A 68 0.68 -4.65 -9.86
CA ASN A 68 0.20 -3.81 -8.76
C ASN A 68 -1.20 -4.23 -8.30
N ILE A 69 -2.06 -4.75 -9.20
CA ILE A 69 -3.38 -5.29 -8.81
C ILE A 69 -3.20 -6.41 -7.78
N LEU A 70 -2.41 -7.44 -8.11
CA LEU A 70 -2.18 -8.61 -7.26
C LEU A 70 -1.55 -8.19 -5.93
N SER A 71 -0.49 -7.38 -6.03
CA SER A 71 0.28 -6.98 -4.87
C SER A 71 -0.51 -6.11 -3.88
N LYS A 72 -1.19 -5.08 -4.38
CA LYS A 72 -2.01 -4.19 -3.54
C LYS A 72 -3.26 -4.87 -2.99
N ALA A 73 -3.85 -5.81 -3.72
CA ALA A 73 -4.95 -6.62 -3.21
C ALA A 73 -4.50 -7.51 -2.03
N LEU A 74 -3.34 -8.18 -2.17
CA LEU A 74 -2.78 -9.01 -1.10
C LEU A 74 -2.39 -8.19 0.12
N ALA A 75 -1.78 -7.02 -0.07
CA ALA A 75 -1.50 -6.09 1.02
C ALA A 75 -2.79 -5.67 1.75
N GLY A 76 -3.84 -5.37 0.99
CA GLY A 76 -5.14 -5.02 1.54
C GLY A 76 -5.77 -6.16 2.35
N PHE A 77 -5.67 -7.40 1.88
CA PHE A 77 -6.17 -8.57 2.58
C PHE A 77 -5.36 -8.87 3.85
N LEU A 78 -4.04 -9.03 3.73
CA LEU A 78 -3.15 -9.39 4.84
C LEU A 78 -3.18 -8.37 5.98
N SER A 79 -3.25 -7.08 5.66
CA SER A 79 -3.30 -6.04 6.68
C SER A 79 -4.54 -6.16 7.58
N ALA A 80 -5.71 -6.43 7.00
CA ALA A 80 -6.93 -6.65 7.77
C ALA A 80 -6.92 -8.00 8.51
N SER A 81 -6.48 -9.09 7.87
CA SER A 81 -6.45 -10.42 8.49
C SER A 81 -5.53 -10.50 9.70
N ILE A 82 -4.38 -9.83 9.65
CA ILE A 82 -3.46 -9.78 10.80
C ILE A 82 -4.10 -8.97 11.94
N ARG A 83 -4.89 -7.94 11.64
CA ARG A 83 -5.65 -7.17 12.64
C ARG A 83 -6.71 -7.95 13.37
N GLU A 84 -7.44 -8.79 12.67
CA GLU A 84 -8.44 -9.63 13.32
C GLU A 84 -7.80 -10.67 14.24
N LYS A 85 -6.58 -11.13 13.94
CA LYS A 85 -5.88 -12.17 14.71
C LYS A 85 -5.11 -11.65 15.93
N PHE A 86 -4.61 -10.41 15.90
CA PHE A 86 -3.79 -9.86 16.99
C PHE A 86 -4.57 -8.84 17.82
N PHE A 87 -5.04 -9.27 19.00
CA PHE A 87 -5.59 -8.40 20.04
C PHE A 87 -4.45 -7.60 20.70
N GLY A 88 -4.16 -6.39 20.19
CA GLY A 88 -3.15 -5.50 20.78
C GLY A 88 -2.37 -4.69 19.74
N TRP A 89 -3.07 -3.86 18.97
CA TRP A 89 -2.45 -3.11 17.87
C TRP A 89 -1.57 -1.98 18.40
N ASN A 90 -0.26 -2.22 18.47
CA ASN A 90 0.73 -1.23 18.86
C ASN A 90 1.32 -0.52 17.63
N LEU A 91 1.81 0.71 17.82
CA LEU A 91 2.51 1.50 16.80
C LEU A 91 3.62 0.68 16.11
N PHE A 92 4.36 -0.11 16.88
CA PHE A 92 5.43 -0.98 16.39
C PHE A 92 4.91 -2.12 15.50
N LEU A 93 3.79 -2.76 15.87
CA LEU A 93 3.18 -3.83 15.08
C LEU A 93 2.67 -3.30 13.74
N ASN A 94 2.03 -2.12 13.74
CA ASN A 94 1.56 -1.49 12.50
C ASN A 94 2.72 -1.16 11.56
N THR A 95 3.81 -0.62 12.11
CA THR A 95 4.99 -0.25 11.32
C THR A 95 5.70 -1.49 10.78
N ALA A 96 5.85 -2.54 11.60
CA ALA A 96 6.41 -3.82 11.17
C ALA A 96 5.56 -4.47 10.07
N LEU A 97 4.24 -4.40 10.18
CA LEU A 97 3.31 -4.91 9.17
C LEU A 97 3.45 -4.16 7.84
N ILE A 98 3.45 -2.82 7.87
CA ILE A 98 3.63 -1.99 6.66
C ILE A 98 4.99 -2.30 6.01
N LEU A 99 6.05 -2.47 6.81
CA LEU A 99 7.38 -2.83 6.32
C LEU A 99 7.36 -4.19 5.62
N LEU A 100 6.80 -5.22 6.26
CA LEU A 100 6.67 -6.56 5.68
C LEU A 100 5.84 -6.54 4.38
N LEU A 101 4.69 -5.86 4.39
CA LEU A 101 3.84 -5.73 3.21
C LEU A 101 4.55 -4.99 2.08
N SER A 102 5.37 -3.98 2.39
CA SER A 102 6.13 -3.24 1.37
C SER A 102 7.24 -4.08 0.75
N VAL A 103 7.88 -4.95 1.53
CA VAL A 103 8.85 -5.93 1.01
C VAL A 103 8.15 -6.94 0.10
N ILE A 104 7.03 -7.52 0.55
CA ILE A 104 6.23 -8.46 -0.24
C ILE A 104 5.76 -7.78 -1.53
N ASP A 105 5.35 -6.52 -1.44
CA ASP A 105 4.82 -5.79 -2.59
C ASP A 105 5.86 -5.60 -3.68
N ASN A 106 7.05 -5.15 -3.29
CA ASN A 106 8.18 -5.02 -4.21
C ASN A 106 8.59 -6.37 -4.82
N LEU A 107 8.57 -7.45 -4.04
CA LEU A 107 8.89 -8.79 -4.53
C LEU A 107 7.89 -9.28 -5.57
N ILE A 108 6.59 -9.14 -5.31
CA ILE A 108 5.53 -9.56 -6.24
C ILE A 108 5.65 -8.77 -7.55
N VAL A 109 5.75 -7.44 -7.46
CA VAL A 109 5.87 -6.58 -8.63
C VAL A 109 7.13 -6.93 -9.43
N TYR A 110 8.27 -7.17 -8.75
CA TYR A 110 9.51 -7.57 -9.39
C TYR A 110 9.39 -8.91 -10.14
N ILE A 111 8.88 -9.95 -9.47
CA ILE A 111 8.72 -11.29 -10.06
C ILE A 111 7.81 -11.20 -11.29
N CYS A 112 6.67 -10.52 -11.18
CA CYS A 112 5.74 -10.39 -12.29
C CYS A 112 6.38 -9.65 -13.47
N LEU A 113 7.10 -8.55 -13.24
CA LEU A 113 7.74 -7.81 -14.32
C LEU A 113 8.82 -8.63 -15.04
N GLU A 114 9.67 -9.34 -14.29
CA GLU A 114 10.69 -10.22 -14.88
C GLU A 114 10.06 -11.38 -15.67
N THR A 115 8.91 -11.92 -15.25
CA THR A 115 8.24 -13.00 -15.99
C THR A 115 7.50 -12.53 -17.23
N PHE A 116 6.86 -11.35 -17.18
CA PHE A 116 5.96 -10.87 -18.23
C PHE A 116 6.62 -9.88 -19.19
N THR A 117 7.82 -9.38 -18.88
CA THR A 117 8.59 -8.50 -19.77
C THR A 117 9.97 -9.07 -20.05
N THR A 118 10.45 -8.93 -21.28
CA THR A 118 11.83 -9.27 -21.68
C THR A 118 12.85 -8.22 -21.24
N ILE A 119 12.39 -7.18 -20.54
CA ILE A 119 13.20 -6.10 -20.02
C ILE A 119 13.72 -6.55 -18.66
N SER A 120 15.02 -6.82 -18.57
CA SER A 120 15.68 -7.08 -17.29
C SER A 120 15.64 -5.82 -16.43
N PHE A 121 14.61 -5.71 -15.59
CA PHE A 121 14.51 -4.71 -14.53
C PHE A 121 15.52 -4.98 -13.40
N ALA A 122 16.34 -6.04 -13.52
CA ALA A 122 17.55 -6.31 -12.74
C ALA A 122 18.48 -5.09 -12.50
N LYS A 123 18.47 -4.07 -13.38
CA LYS A 123 19.22 -2.81 -13.16
C LYS A 123 18.45 -1.69 -12.46
N ARG A 124 17.16 -1.85 -12.18
CA ARG A 124 16.35 -0.93 -11.38
C ARG A 124 16.68 -1.15 -9.90
N LEU A 125 17.86 -0.65 -9.54
CA LEU A 125 18.44 -0.48 -8.21
C LEU A 125 17.66 -1.20 -7.09
N TRP A 126 18.09 -2.41 -6.74
CA TRP A 126 17.76 -3.04 -5.44
C TRP A 126 17.91 -2.07 -4.26
N TRP A 127 18.89 -1.15 -4.37
CA TRP A 127 19.13 -0.09 -3.39
C TRP A 127 17.96 0.91 -3.26
N SER A 128 17.30 1.22 -4.38
CA SER A 128 16.16 2.15 -4.40
C SER A 128 14.91 1.56 -3.77
N SER A 129 14.70 0.25 -3.92
CA SER A 129 13.58 -0.47 -3.28
C SER A 129 13.75 -0.55 -1.76
N LEU A 130 14.96 -0.85 -1.27
CA LEU A 130 15.23 -0.88 0.17
C LEU A 130 14.98 0.48 0.83
N LEU A 131 15.52 1.56 0.26
CA LEU A 131 15.26 2.91 0.79
C LEU A 131 13.78 3.28 0.70
N GLY A 132 13.09 2.88 -0.37
CA GLY A 132 11.64 3.07 -0.51
C GLY A 132 10.85 2.36 0.60
N VAL A 133 11.20 1.12 0.95
CA VAL A 133 10.61 0.39 2.08
C VAL A 133 10.84 1.13 3.40
N PHE A 134 12.05 1.62 3.64
CA PHE A 134 12.36 2.41 4.83
C PHE A 134 11.51 3.69 4.92
N TYR A 135 11.42 4.46 3.83
CA TYR A 135 10.57 5.66 3.81
C TYR A 135 9.09 5.33 3.99
N THR A 136 8.63 4.21 3.45
CA THR A 136 7.25 3.73 3.62
C THR A 136 6.96 3.36 5.08
N ALA A 137 7.92 2.74 5.76
CA ALA A 137 7.81 2.44 7.19
C ALA A 137 7.77 3.71 8.04
N VAL A 138 8.61 4.71 7.75
CA VAL A 138 8.59 6.02 8.43
C VAL A 138 7.27 6.76 8.18
N ALA A 139 6.75 6.71 6.94
CA ALA A 139 5.43 7.25 6.62
C ALA A 139 4.32 6.52 7.41
N GLY A 140 4.39 5.19 7.51
CA GLY A 140 3.47 4.40 8.32
C GLY A 140 3.50 4.77 9.80
N LEU A 141 4.68 4.99 10.37
CA LEU A 141 4.88 5.38 11.76
C LEU A 141 4.28 6.75 12.06
N THR A 142 4.52 7.74 11.20
CA THR A 142 4.05 9.12 11.37
C THR A 142 2.54 9.25 11.13
N LEU A 143 2.00 8.49 10.18
CA LEU A 143 0.59 8.53 9.83
C LEU A 143 -0.29 7.70 10.76
N TYR A 144 0.27 6.70 11.45
CA TYR A 144 -0.48 5.88 12.41
C TYR A 144 -1.16 6.69 13.52
N PRO A 145 -0.50 7.58 14.30
CA PRO A 145 -1.17 8.32 15.38
C PRO A 145 -2.28 9.25 14.86
N VAL A 146 -2.11 9.84 13.67
CA VAL A 146 -3.12 10.71 13.03
C VAL A 146 -4.37 9.91 12.64
N MET A 147 -4.19 8.67 12.18
CA MET A 147 -5.30 7.82 11.72
C MET A 147 -5.89 6.95 12.83
N ALA A 148 -5.12 6.55 13.84
CA ALA A 148 -5.60 5.83 15.02
C ALA A 148 -6.62 6.66 15.80
N LYS A 149 -6.34 7.96 15.99
CA LYS A 149 -7.26 8.92 16.64
C LYS A 149 -8.63 9.00 15.95
N LYS A 150 -8.65 8.86 14.61
CA LYS A 150 -9.88 8.90 13.80
C LYS A 150 -10.59 7.56 13.70
N SER A 151 -9.95 6.46 14.11
CA SER A 151 -10.55 5.12 14.13
C SER A 151 -11.36 4.88 15.41
N GLU A 152 -10.95 5.44 16.55
CA GLU A 152 -11.70 5.39 17.81
C GLU A 152 -12.99 6.23 17.74
N GLU A 153 -12.96 7.42 17.12
CA GLU A 153 -14.16 8.26 16.95
C GLU A 153 -15.26 7.63 16.08
N VAL A 154 -14.92 6.68 15.21
CA VAL A 154 -15.89 6.01 14.32
C VAL A 154 -16.47 4.75 14.95
N LEU A 155 -15.83 4.18 15.99
CA LEU A 155 -16.35 3.04 16.75
C LEU A 155 -17.28 3.45 17.90
N ILE A 156 -17.35 4.74 18.23
CA ILE A 156 -18.21 5.30 19.29
C ILE A 156 -19.53 5.88 18.71
N LYS A 157 -19.75 5.76 17.39
CA LYS A 157 -21.02 6.11 16.72
C LYS A 157 -21.68 4.89 16.11
#